data_AF-A0A2E4B3B4-F1
#
_entry.id   AF-A0A2E4B3B4-F1
#
_cell.length_a   1.000
_cell.length_b   1.000
_cell.length_c   1.000
_cell.angle_alpha   90.00
_cell.angle_beta   90.00
_cell.angle_gamma   90.00
#
_symmetry.space_group_name_H-M   'P 1'
#
loop_
_entity.id
_entity.type
_entity.pdbx_description
1 polymer ?
#
loop_
_entity_poly.entity_id
_entity_poly.type
_entity_poly.pdbx_seq_one_letter_code
_entity_poly.pdbx_strand_id
1 'polypeptide(L)'
;MADPTILFCQLVPITLGMFVWLGSWLFGNLHQNKLLLKLDMEEKALAGTPNPVSNLSNPSQARQVDSSSLVMESISVGPSWWQMFTGGIKGLFGGKIHSYDKMLTYGRRVVIHRLRVQAIQSGFDEVINLRVETSMISKKSKNDDKTAAYEFTAYGTAIRYSASQD
;
A
#
# COMPACT_ATOMS: atom_id res chain seq x y z
N MET A 1 -7.88 -41.17 -36.05
CA MET A 1 -7.57 -39.74 -36.27
C MET A 1 -8.67 -38.95 -35.62
N ALA A 2 -8.37 -38.09 -34.63
CA ALA A 2 -9.40 -37.29 -33.99
C ALA A 2 -9.99 -36.30 -35.00
N ASP A 3 -11.32 -36.18 -35.02
CA ASP A 3 -12.04 -35.28 -35.93
C ASP A 3 -11.56 -33.83 -35.73
N PRO A 4 -11.13 -33.12 -36.79
CA PRO A 4 -10.65 -31.74 -36.68
C PRO A 4 -11.67 -30.79 -36.01
N THR A 5 -12.96 -31.10 -36.09
CA THR A 5 -14.02 -30.32 -35.41
C THR A 5 -13.98 -30.47 -33.88
N ILE A 6 -13.66 -31.66 -33.37
CA ILE A 6 -13.56 -31.94 -31.93
C ILE A 6 -12.33 -31.24 -31.34
N LEU A 7 -11.20 -31.27 -32.07
CA LEU A 7 -9.98 -30.54 -31.69
C LEU A 7 -10.23 -29.04 -31.63
N PHE A 8 -10.96 -28.47 -32.60
CA PHE A 8 -11.30 -27.04 -32.61
C PHE A 8 -12.18 -26.64 -31.42
N CYS A 9 -13.23 -27.42 -31.12
CA CYS A 9 -14.11 -27.17 -29.97
C CYS A 9 -13.40 -27.25 -28.61
N GLN A 10 -12.31 -28.03 -28.50
CA GLN A 10 -11.52 -28.11 -27.27
C GLN A 10 -10.48 -26.98 -27.15
N LEU A 11 -9.88 -26.54 -28.27
CA LEU A 11 -8.83 -25.52 -28.26
C LEU A 11 -9.36 -24.09 -28.05
N VAL A 12 -10.56 -23.77 -28.56
CA VAL A 12 -11.17 -22.44 -28.40
C VAL A 12 -11.39 -22.03 -26.93
N PRO A 13 -12.00 -22.85 -26.04
CA PRO A 13 -12.18 -22.45 -24.64
C PRO A 13 -10.86 -22.35 -23.87
N ILE A 14 -9.86 -23.20 -24.21
CA ILE A 14 -8.53 -23.16 -23.59
C ILE A 14 -7.81 -21.85 -23.94
N THR A 15 -7.82 -21.47 -25.22
CA THR A 15 -7.19 -20.22 -25.67
C THR A 15 -7.90 -18.99 -25.10
N LEU A 16 -9.23 -18.99 -25.02
CA LEU A 16 -9.99 -17.92 -24.37
C LEU A 16 -9.65 -17.78 -22.89
N GLY A 17 -9.62 -18.91 -22.15
CA GLY A 17 -9.25 -18.91 -20.73
C GLY A 17 -7.83 -18.38 -20.50
N MET A 18 -6.87 -18.78 -21.34
CA MET A 18 -5.49 -18.30 -21.28
C MET A 18 -5.41 -16.78 -21.56
N PHE A 19 -6.20 -16.27 -22.50
CA PHE A 19 -6.23 -14.85 -22.84
C PHE A 19 -6.82 -13.99 -21.70
N VAL A 20 -7.91 -14.43 -21.08
CA VAL A 20 -8.49 -13.75 -19.90
C VAL A 20 -7.50 -13.71 -18.75
N TRP A 21 -6.77 -14.80 -18.54
CA TRP A 21 -5.75 -14.91 -17.50
C TRP A 21 -4.55 -13.99 -17.74
N LEU A 22 -4.02 -13.98 -18.96
CA LEU A 22 -2.96 -13.04 -19.39
C LEU A 22 -3.42 -11.59 -19.27
N GLY A 23 -4.66 -11.28 -19.67
CA GLY A 23 -5.26 -9.96 -19.52
C GLY A 23 -5.30 -9.52 -18.06
N SER A 24 -5.83 -10.36 -17.16
CA SER A 24 -5.88 -10.07 -15.73
C SER A 24 -4.50 -9.80 -15.13
N TRP A 25 -3.50 -10.62 -15.50
CA TRP A 25 -2.12 -10.40 -15.07
C TRP A 25 -1.55 -9.07 -15.56
N LEU A 26 -1.74 -8.74 -16.84
CA LEU A 26 -1.21 -7.53 -17.45
C LEU A 26 -1.85 -6.28 -16.83
N PHE A 27 -3.19 -6.23 -16.78
CA PHE A 27 -3.91 -5.08 -16.24
C PHE A 27 -3.64 -4.88 -14.75
N GLY A 28 -3.53 -5.97 -13.97
CA GLY A 28 -3.20 -5.90 -12.55
C GLY A 28 -1.83 -5.26 -12.30
N ASN A 29 -0.80 -5.67 -13.05
CA ASN A 29 0.54 -5.09 -12.92
C ASN A 29 0.60 -3.64 -13.41
N LEU A 30 -0.05 -3.33 -14.53
CA LEU A 30 -0.08 -1.96 -15.06
C LEU A 30 -0.74 -0.99 -14.07
N HIS A 31 -1.87 -1.37 -13.48
CA HIS A 31 -2.56 -0.54 -12.50
C HIS A 31 -1.69 -0.27 -11.26
N GLN A 32 -1.07 -1.30 -10.71
CA GLN A 32 -0.20 -1.15 -9.53
C GLN A 32 1.04 -0.31 -9.81
N ASN A 33 1.67 -0.49 -10.97
CA ASN A 33 2.81 0.33 -11.35
C ASN A 33 2.42 1.80 -11.52
N LYS A 34 1.24 2.10 -12.08
CA LYS A 34 0.73 3.47 -12.17
C LYS A 34 0.54 4.12 -10.79
N LEU A 35 0.00 3.38 -9.82
CA LEU A 35 -0.18 3.87 -8.44
C LEU A 35 1.18 4.16 -7.78
N LEU A 36 2.15 3.26 -7.93
CA LEU A 36 3.50 3.46 -7.41
C LEU A 36 4.19 4.68 -8.05
N LEU A 37 4.09 4.82 -9.36
CA LEU A 37 4.65 5.99 -10.06
C LEU A 37 4.00 7.29 -9.61
N LYS A 38 2.68 7.30 -9.39
CA LYS A 38 1.98 8.47 -8.86
C LYS A 38 2.51 8.85 -7.47
N LEU A 39 2.64 7.87 -6.58
CA LEU A 39 3.20 8.09 -5.25
C LEU A 39 4.64 8.60 -5.30
N ASP A 40 5.48 8.03 -6.18
CA ASP A 40 6.86 8.48 -6.37
C ASP A 40 6.92 9.94 -6.85
N MET A 41 6.01 10.35 -7.73
CA MET A 41 5.92 11.74 -8.20
C MET A 41 5.50 12.69 -7.06
N GLU A 42 4.50 12.29 -6.26
CA GLU A 42 4.03 13.07 -5.10
C GLU A 42 5.11 13.18 -4.01
N GLU A 43 5.82 12.10 -3.70
CA GLU A 43 6.94 12.12 -2.75
C GLU A 43 8.09 13.01 -3.24
N LYS A 44 8.43 12.96 -4.53
CA LYS A 44 9.46 13.83 -5.12
C LYS A 44 9.07 15.30 -5.09
N ALA A 45 7.79 15.63 -5.31
CA ALA A 45 7.30 17.00 -5.21
C ALA A 45 7.47 17.59 -3.80
N LEU A 46 7.45 16.74 -2.76
CA LEU A 46 7.66 17.13 -1.36
C LEU A 46 9.13 17.06 -0.90
N ALA A 47 10.05 16.57 -1.73
CA ALA A 47 11.45 16.33 -1.32
C ALA A 47 12.22 17.61 -0.94
N GLY A 48 11.74 18.79 -1.38
CA GLY A 48 12.30 20.10 -1.01
C GLY A 48 11.74 20.71 0.27
N THR A 49 10.74 20.08 0.89
CA THR A 49 10.09 20.54 2.12
C THR A 49 10.74 19.85 3.33
N PRO A 50 10.85 20.51 4.51
CA PRO A 50 11.26 19.84 5.74
C PRO A 50 10.43 18.58 5.95
N ASN A 51 11.07 17.42 6.15
CA ASN A 51 10.39 16.14 6.30
C ASN A 51 9.82 16.04 7.72
N PRO A 52 8.52 16.32 7.93
CA PRO A 52 7.96 16.55 9.25
C PRO A 52 7.52 15.22 9.88
N VAL A 53 8.15 14.09 9.55
CA VAL A 53 7.78 12.78 10.13
C VAL A 53 9.02 12.05 10.60
N SER A 54 9.03 11.68 11.87
CA SER A 54 10.13 10.95 12.50
C SER A 54 9.59 9.82 13.41
N ASN A 55 10.38 8.75 13.52
CA ASN A 55 10.12 7.66 14.47
C ASN A 55 10.72 7.95 15.86
N LEU A 56 11.31 9.13 16.06
CA LEU A 56 11.95 9.50 17.31
C LEU A 56 10.89 9.86 18.34
N SER A 57 11.10 9.47 19.59
CA SER A 57 10.17 9.80 20.68
C SER A 57 10.27 11.25 21.15
N ASN A 58 11.35 11.95 20.78
CA ASN A 58 11.62 13.32 21.19
C ASN A 58 11.54 14.27 19.98
N PRO A 59 11.10 15.52 20.18
CA PRO A 59 11.12 16.56 19.14
C PRO A 59 12.53 16.76 18.59
N SER A 60 12.66 16.96 17.28
CA SER A 60 13.96 17.19 16.63
C SER A 60 14.56 18.55 16.97
N GLN A 61 13.74 19.54 17.35
CA GLN A 61 14.16 20.89 17.66
C GLN A 61 14.03 21.16 19.16
N ALA A 62 15.03 21.81 19.75
CA ALA A 62 15.02 22.26 21.14
C ALA A 62 14.19 23.54 21.35
N ARG A 63 13.18 23.79 20.50
CA ARG A 63 12.28 24.96 20.61
C ARG A 63 11.09 24.61 21.50
N GLN A 64 10.50 25.62 22.15
CA GLN A 64 9.29 25.43 22.93
C GLN A 64 8.14 24.95 22.03
N VAL A 65 7.40 23.96 22.52
CA VAL A 65 6.19 23.45 21.86
C VAL A 65 5.01 24.35 22.21
N ASP A 66 4.35 24.87 21.17
CA ASP A 66 3.16 25.71 21.31
C ASP A 66 1.90 24.85 21.41
N SER A 67 1.77 23.85 20.52
CA SER A 67 0.67 22.89 20.58
C SER A 67 1.07 21.52 20.07
N SER A 68 0.33 20.50 20.51
CA SER A 68 0.48 19.13 20.03
C SER A 68 -0.88 18.46 19.84
N SER A 69 -0.94 17.52 18.90
CA SER A 69 -2.16 16.75 18.61
C SER A 69 -1.83 15.35 18.11
N LEU A 70 -2.72 14.40 18.37
CA LEU A 70 -2.63 13.08 17.75
C LEU A 70 -3.02 13.20 16.26
N VAL A 71 -2.15 12.72 15.38
CA VAL A 71 -2.45 12.56 13.95
C VAL A 71 -2.48 11.08 13.61
N MET A 72 -3.44 10.70 12.78
CA MET A 72 -3.67 9.32 12.39
C MET A 72 -4.25 9.27 10.98
N GLU A 73 -3.77 8.33 10.19
CA GLU A 73 -4.26 8.05 8.84
C GLU A 73 -4.31 6.54 8.63
N SER A 74 -5.33 6.07 7.91
CA SER A 74 -5.45 4.66 7.57
C SER A 74 -5.88 4.45 6.13
N ILE A 75 -5.39 3.36 5.55
CA ILE A 75 -5.73 2.94 4.20
C ILE A 75 -5.98 1.44 4.16
N SER A 76 -6.85 1.02 3.27
CA SER A 76 -7.07 -0.40 2.95
C SER A 76 -6.62 -0.69 1.54
N VAL A 77 -5.79 -1.73 1.39
CA VAL A 77 -5.27 -2.17 0.09
C VAL A 77 -5.48 -3.68 -0.02
N GLY A 78 -5.96 -4.14 -1.18
CA GLY A 78 -6.15 -5.56 -1.47
C GLY A 78 -5.22 -6.04 -2.60
N PRO A 79 -4.56 -7.20 -2.49
CA PRO A 79 -3.95 -7.85 -3.64
C PRO A 79 -4.99 -8.22 -4.70
N SER A 80 -4.55 -8.22 -5.96
CA SER A 80 -5.37 -8.76 -7.05
C SER A 80 -5.51 -10.29 -6.93
N TRP A 81 -6.57 -10.85 -7.50
CA TRP A 81 -6.79 -12.30 -7.53
C TRP A 81 -5.58 -13.08 -8.08
N TRP A 82 -4.94 -12.56 -9.12
CA TRP A 82 -3.73 -13.16 -9.70
C TRP A 82 -2.54 -13.21 -8.71
N GLN A 83 -2.36 -12.17 -7.91
CA GLN A 83 -1.32 -12.14 -6.88
C GLN A 83 -1.61 -13.11 -5.73
N MET A 84 -2.88 -13.28 -5.38
CA MET A 84 -3.30 -14.28 -4.40
C MET A 84 -3.06 -15.70 -4.93
N PHE A 85 -3.37 -15.96 -6.20
CA PHE A 85 -3.13 -17.25 -6.84
C PHE A 85 -1.63 -17.60 -6.86
N THR A 86 -0.78 -16.69 -7.33
CA THR A 86 0.68 -16.90 -7.36
C THR A 86 1.29 -17.00 -5.96
N GLY A 87 0.75 -16.27 -4.98
CA GLY A 87 1.10 -16.40 -3.58
C GLY A 87 0.77 -17.79 -3.01
N GLY A 88 -0.39 -18.34 -3.37
CA GLY A 88 -0.79 -19.71 -2.99
C GLY A 88 0.13 -20.79 -3.55
N ILE A 89 0.52 -20.67 -4.82
CA ILE A 89 1.50 -21.60 -5.44
C ILE A 89 2.84 -21.53 -4.70
N LYS A 90 3.36 -20.32 -4.45
CA LYS A 90 4.63 -20.15 -3.73
C LYS A 90 4.55 -20.64 -2.27
N GLY A 91 3.38 -20.55 -1.65
CA GLY A 91 3.15 -21.08 -0.31
C GLY A 91 3.41 -22.59 -0.20
N LEU A 92 3.23 -23.35 -1.30
CA LEU A 92 3.51 -24.79 -1.35
C LEU A 92 5.01 -25.11 -1.38
N PHE A 93 5.81 -24.27 -2.04
CA PHE A 93 7.26 -24.45 -2.20
C PHE A 93 8.08 -23.76 -1.09
N GLY A 94 7.46 -22.86 -0.31
CA GLY A 94 8.11 -22.08 0.74
C GLY A 94 8.91 -20.89 0.21
N GLY A 95 9.53 -20.13 1.14
CA GLY A 95 10.34 -18.96 0.83
C GLY A 95 9.59 -17.62 0.84
N LYS A 96 10.30 -16.53 0.47
CA LYS A 96 9.75 -15.16 0.51
C LYS A 96 8.70 -14.93 -0.58
N ILE A 97 7.49 -14.54 -0.20
CA ILE A 97 6.39 -14.28 -1.13
C ILE A 97 6.49 -12.85 -1.70
N HIS A 98 7.28 -12.71 -2.76
CA HIS A 98 7.50 -11.43 -3.45
C HIS A 98 6.24 -10.82 -4.08
N SER A 99 5.15 -11.59 -4.26
CA SER A 99 3.92 -11.07 -4.85
C SER A 99 3.21 -10.05 -3.97
N TYR A 100 3.42 -10.10 -2.65
CA TYR A 100 2.85 -9.15 -1.70
C TYR A 100 3.79 -7.98 -1.37
N ASP A 101 5.11 -8.13 -1.54
CA ASP A 101 6.10 -7.10 -1.20
C ASP A 101 5.75 -5.72 -1.80
N LYS A 102 5.41 -5.66 -3.09
CA LYS A 102 5.05 -4.40 -3.77
C LYS A 102 3.87 -3.70 -3.10
N MET A 103 2.86 -4.46 -2.71
CA MET A 103 1.63 -3.97 -2.14
C MET A 103 1.81 -3.57 -0.67
N LEU A 104 2.60 -4.32 0.10
CA LEU A 104 2.98 -3.98 1.48
C LEU A 104 3.82 -2.70 1.52
N THR A 105 4.83 -2.58 0.65
CA THR A 105 5.67 -1.38 0.54
C THR A 105 4.82 -0.18 0.09
N TYR A 106 3.95 -0.35 -0.91
CA TYR A 106 3.02 0.68 -1.33
C TYR A 106 2.15 1.16 -0.16
N GLY A 107 1.51 0.24 0.56
CA GLY A 107 0.63 0.57 1.68
C GLY A 107 1.34 1.40 2.76
N ARG A 108 2.53 0.93 3.18
CA ARG A 108 3.35 1.65 4.18
C ARG A 108 3.81 3.02 3.70
N ARG A 109 4.15 3.18 2.42
CA ARG A 109 4.59 4.48 1.88
C ARG A 109 3.43 5.46 1.76
N VAL A 110 2.30 5.02 1.22
CA VAL A 110 1.11 5.86 1.04
C VAL A 110 0.58 6.37 2.38
N VAL A 111 0.47 5.50 3.38
CA VAL A 111 -0.10 5.88 4.69
C VAL A 111 0.75 6.96 5.37
N ILE A 112 2.08 6.80 5.34
CA ILE A 112 3.03 7.78 5.87
C ILE A 112 2.97 9.09 5.06
N HIS A 113 2.93 8.98 3.74
CA HIS A 113 2.86 10.15 2.86
C HIS A 113 1.59 10.97 3.08
N ARG A 114 0.43 10.31 3.23
CA ARG A 114 -0.84 11.00 3.48
C ARG A 114 -0.89 11.62 4.87
N LEU A 115 -0.41 10.92 5.90
CA LEU A 115 -0.27 11.49 7.24
C LEU A 115 0.66 12.71 7.23
N ARG A 116 1.76 12.66 6.49
CA ARG A 116 2.67 13.79 6.28
C ARG A 116 1.95 14.98 5.66
N VAL A 117 1.26 14.77 4.54
CA VAL A 117 0.52 15.83 3.84
C VAL A 117 -0.54 16.42 4.76
N GLN A 118 -1.26 15.60 5.51
CA GLN A 118 -2.26 16.04 6.48
C GLN A 118 -1.65 16.91 7.59
N ALA A 119 -0.50 16.52 8.14
CA ALA A 119 0.19 17.29 9.17
C ALA A 119 0.63 18.67 8.65
N ILE A 120 1.22 18.71 7.45
CA ILE A 120 1.63 19.97 6.79
C ILE A 120 0.40 20.87 6.55
N GLN A 121 -0.69 20.31 6.00
CA GLN A 121 -1.92 21.06 5.74
C GLN A 121 -2.57 21.62 7.01
N SER A 122 -2.38 20.93 8.14
CA SER A 122 -2.87 21.37 9.45
C SER A 122 -1.94 22.38 10.14
N GLY A 123 -0.82 22.74 9.52
CA GLY A 123 0.14 23.72 10.05
C GLY A 123 1.02 23.19 11.18
N PHE A 124 1.23 21.87 11.24
CA PHE A 124 2.21 21.27 12.16
C PHE A 124 3.60 21.24 11.53
N ASP A 125 4.62 21.45 12.35
CA ASP A 125 6.02 21.50 11.92
C ASP A 125 6.67 20.11 11.91
N GLU A 126 6.25 19.24 12.83
CA GLU A 126 6.83 17.90 13.00
C GLU A 126 5.82 16.90 13.55
N VAL A 127 5.96 15.63 13.17
CA VAL A 127 5.27 14.48 13.73
C VAL A 127 6.32 13.53 14.30
N ILE A 128 6.22 13.26 15.59
CA ILE A 128 7.12 12.38 16.35
C ILE A 128 6.44 11.07 16.73
N ASN A 129 7.25 10.09 17.13
CA ASN A 129 6.82 8.75 17.55
C ASN A 129 5.85 8.11 16.53
N LEU A 130 6.15 8.29 15.23
CA LEU A 130 5.36 7.69 14.17
C LEU A 130 5.43 6.16 14.26
N ARG A 131 4.27 5.52 14.26
CA ARG A 131 4.12 4.06 14.19
C ARG A 131 3.23 3.70 13.03
N VAL A 132 3.55 2.58 12.37
CA VAL A 132 2.77 2.04 11.26
C VAL A 132 2.42 0.60 11.57
N GLU A 133 1.13 0.36 11.75
CA GLU A 133 0.55 -0.95 11.99
C GLU A 133 -0.02 -1.53 10.69
N THR A 134 -0.06 -2.86 10.61
CA THR A 134 -0.59 -3.57 9.46
C THR A 134 -1.46 -4.71 9.94
N SER A 135 -2.74 -4.65 9.59
CA SER A 135 -3.76 -5.61 10.00
C SER A 135 -4.35 -6.30 8.77
N MET A 136 -4.55 -7.62 8.85
CA MET A 136 -5.19 -8.36 7.77
C MET A 136 -6.72 -8.31 7.95
N ILE A 137 -7.40 -7.72 6.97
CA ILE A 137 -8.86 -7.76 6.86
C ILE A 137 -9.19 -8.92 5.90
N SER A 138 -9.60 -10.06 6.46
CA SER A 138 -10.09 -11.19 5.67
C SER A 138 -11.54 -11.50 6.02
N LYS A 139 -12.40 -11.62 4.99
CA LYS A 139 -13.79 -12.07 5.17
C LYS A 139 -13.80 -13.59 5.17
N LYS A 140 -13.71 -14.22 6.34
CA LYS A 140 -13.84 -15.69 6.46
C LYS A 140 -15.32 -16.08 6.39
N SER A 141 -15.94 -15.95 5.22
CA SER A 141 -17.27 -16.54 4.98
C SER A 141 -17.10 -18.00 4.55
N LYS A 142 -17.96 -18.89 5.09
CA LYS A 142 -17.98 -20.34 4.78
C LYS A 142 -18.24 -20.63 3.30
N ASN A 143 -18.72 -19.65 2.53
CA ASN A 143 -18.89 -19.70 1.07
C ASN A 143 -18.27 -18.44 0.42
N ASP A 144 -17.30 -18.70 -0.47
CA ASP A 144 -16.87 -17.93 -1.65
C ASP A 144 -15.99 -16.68 -1.62
N ASP A 145 -15.91 -15.85 -0.59
CA ASP A 145 -15.06 -14.64 -0.70
C ASP A 145 -13.62 -14.88 -0.19
N LYS A 146 -12.74 -15.41 -1.04
CA LYS A 146 -11.27 -15.42 -0.80
C LYS A 146 -10.65 -14.05 -1.01
N THR A 147 -11.26 -13.00 -0.46
CA THR A 147 -10.73 -11.64 -0.55
C THR A 147 -9.86 -11.38 0.67
N ALA A 148 -8.55 -11.25 0.44
CA ALA A 148 -7.63 -10.72 1.42
C ALA A 148 -7.50 -9.21 1.18
N ALA A 149 -7.63 -8.41 2.24
CA ALA A 149 -7.26 -7.01 2.26
C ALA A 149 -6.35 -6.77 3.46
N TYR A 150 -5.54 -5.72 3.38
CA TYR A 150 -4.70 -5.28 4.48
C TYR A 150 -4.98 -3.82 4.77
N GLU A 151 -5.20 -3.53 6.03
CA GLU A 151 -5.28 -2.18 6.55
C GLU A 151 -3.90 -1.76 7.04
N PHE A 152 -3.46 -0.58 6.60
CA PHE A 152 -2.28 0.09 7.11
C PHE A 152 -2.75 1.31 7.87
N THR A 153 -2.27 1.44 9.10
CA THR A 153 -2.65 2.53 9.98
C THR A 153 -1.38 3.20 10.49
N ALA A 154 -1.21 4.47 10.19
CA ALA A 154 -0.12 5.29 10.70
C ALA A 154 -0.66 6.25 11.76
N TYR A 155 0.07 6.41 12.85
CA TYR A 155 -0.27 7.37 13.90
C TYR A 155 0.97 7.91 14.59
N GLY A 156 0.86 9.12 15.14
CA GLY A 156 1.94 9.79 15.85
C GLY A 156 1.48 11.09 16.49
N THR A 157 2.40 11.81 17.11
CA THR A 157 2.10 13.10 17.75
C THR A 157 2.62 14.23 16.88
N ALA A 158 1.71 15.03 16.32
CA ALA A 158 2.05 16.25 15.62
C ALA A 158 2.35 17.37 16.62
N ILE A 159 3.34 18.19 16.31
CA ILE A 159 3.89 19.25 17.15
C ILE A 159 3.99 20.52 16.29
N ARG A 160 3.52 21.62 16.88
CA ARG A 160 3.78 22.97 16.39
C ARG A 160 4.69 23.66 17.38
N TYR A 161 5.79 24.21 16.87
CA TYR A 161 6.71 24.97 17.69
C TYR A 161 6.23 26.43 17.83
N SER A 162 6.54 27.08 18.94
CA SER A 162 6.32 28.52 19.06
C SER A 162 7.23 29.28 18.09
N ALA A 163 6.79 30.43 17.58
CA ALA A 163 7.69 31.35 16.90
C ALA A 163 8.81 31.75 17.89
N SER A 164 10.07 31.72 17.46
CA SER A 164 11.18 32.18 18.28
C SER A 164 10.91 33.61 18.75
N GLN A 165 10.80 33.80 20.06
CA GLN A 165 10.91 35.14 20.66
C GLN A 165 12.40 35.50 20.64
N ASP A 166 12.83 36.14 19.55
CA ASP A 166 14.01 37.00 19.57
C ASP A 166 13.62 38.39 20.08
#